data_AF-A0A6A7MGW1-F1
#
_entry.id   AF-A0A6A7MGW1-F1
#
_cell.length_a   1.000
_cell.length_b   1.000
_cell.length_c   1.000
_cell.angle_alpha   90.00
_cell.angle_beta   90.00
_cell.angle_gamma   90.00
#
_symmetry.space_group_name_H-M   'P 1'
#
loop_
_entity.id
_entity.type
_entity.pdbx_description
1 polymer ?
#
loop_
_entity_poly.entity_id
_entity_poly.type
_entity_poly.pdbx_seq_one_letter_code
_entity_poly.pdbx_strand_id
1 'polypeptide(L)'
;MIRGRGTPWPRLSARKLRRRQYEKLQVELCHLQDWVKTTGERIIIALGGRAAAGKGGLIKAMTARVSPRVFRVVALPAPSDRQKTSMYMQRYIEHFPAAWRRL
;
A
#
# COMPACT_ATOMS: atom_id res chain seq x y z
N MET A 1 -9.88 29.90 -44.50
CA MET A 1 -10.54 28.62 -44.14
C MET A 1 -9.58 27.76 -43.30
N ILE A 2 -9.70 27.85 -41.97
CA ILE A 2 -9.42 26.95 -40.81
C ILE A 2 -8.28 25.87 -40.82
N ARG A 3 -7.27 26.10 -39.94
CA ARG A 3 -6.50 25.21 -38.99
C ARG A 3 -5.54 24.12 -39.54
N GLY A 4 -4.42 23.78 -38.90
CA GLY A 4 -4.09 23.92 -37.48
C GLY A 4 -2.59 23.95 -37.13
N ARG A 5 -2.29 24.81 -36.15
CA ARG A 5 -1.03 24.89 -35.42
C ARG A 5 -0.79 23.58 -34.66
N GLY A 6 0.34 22.92 -34.89
CA GLY A 6 0.82 21.86 -34.00
C GLY A 6 0.89 22.38 -32.56
N THR A 7 0.36 21.61 -31.62
CA THR A 7 0.28 22.00 -30.20
C THR A 7 1.66 22.34 -29.62
N PRO A 8 1.86 23.50 -28.96
CA PRO A 8 3.18 23.95 -28.50
C PRO A 8 3.63 23.32 -27.15
N TRP A 9 2.93 22.29 -26.65
CA TRP A 9 3.16 21.76 -25.31
C TRP A 9 4.19 20.61 -25.30
N PRO A 10 5.18 20.63 -24.38
CA PRO A 10 6.12 19.54 -24.25
C PRO A 10 5.40 18.29 -23.75
N ARG A 11 5.26 17.28 -24.62
CA ARG A 11 4.70 15.98 -24.23
C ARG A 11 5.71 15.28 -23.33
N LEU A 12 5.43 15.22 -22.04
CA LEU A 12 6.18 14.36 -21.13
C LEU A 12 6.09 12.92 -21.61
N SER A 13 7.22 12.22 -21.67
CA SER A 13 7.21 10.80 -22.00
C SER A 13 6.33 10.04 -21.00
N ALA A 14 5.68 8.97 -21.45
CA ALA A 14 4.79 8.15 -20.60
C ALA A 14 5.48 7.72 -19.28
N ARG A 15 6.80 7.52 -19.30
CA ARG A 15 7.64 7.24 -18.13
C ARG A 15 7.68 8.40 -17.14
N LYS A 16 7.83 9.64 -17.61
CA LYS A 16 7.84 10.85 -16.77
C LYS A 16 6.45 11.09 -16.14
N LEU A 17 5.37 10.87 -16.89
CA LEU A 17 4.00 10.97 -16.38
C LEU A 17 3.74 9.94 -15.26
N ARG A 18 4.08 8.67 -15.48
CA ARG A 18 3.96 7.62 -14.45
C ARG A 18 4.77 7.94 -13.19
N ARG A 19 5.97 8.50 -13.32
CA ARG A 19 6.79 8.91 -12.18
C ARG A 19 6.12 10.00 -11.36
N ARG A 20 5.58 11.03 -12.00
CA ARG A 20 4.86 12.11 -11.31
C ARG A 20 3.61 11.61 -10.58
N GLN A 21 2.84 10.73 -11.20
CA GLN A 21 1.68 10.11 -10.55
C GLN A 21 2.09 9.26 -9.35
N TYR A 22 3.18 8.49 -9.50
CA TYR A 22 3.74 7.70 -8.41
C TYR A 22 4.16 8.58 -7.22
N GLU A 23 4.87 9.68 -7.48
CA GLU A 23 5.28 10.63 -6.43
C GLU A 23 4.09 11.27 -5.72
N LYS A 24 3.04 11.64 -6.45
CA LYS A 24 1.80 12.14 -5.86
C LYS A 24 1.15 11.12 -4.92
N LEU A 25 1.01 9.87 -5.37
CA LEU A 25 0.44 8.78 -4.54
C LEU A 25 1.27 8.52 -3.28
N GLN A 26 2.60 8.70 -3.33
CA GLN A 26 3.43 8.58 -2.14
C GLN A 26 3.14 9.69 -1.12
N VAL A 27 2.87 10.92 -1.58
CA VAL A 27 2.49 12.04 -0.70
C VAL A 27 1.13 11.76 -0.06
N GLU A 28 0.15 11.29 -0.85
CA GLU A 28 -1.17 10.89 -0.31
C GLU A 28 -1.07 9.77 0.73
N LEU A 29 -0.16 8.80 0.55
CA LEU A 29 0.08 7.77 1.56
C LEU A 29 0.65 8.35 2.87
N CYS A 30 1.46 9.40 2.80
CA CYS A 30 1.94 10.09 4.00
C CYS A 30 0.79 10.82 4.71
N HIS A 31 -0.10 11.48 3.97
CA HIS A 31 -1.30 12.12 4.54
C HIS A 31 -2.25 11.09 5.16
N LEU A 32 -2.48 9.97 4.48
CA LEU A 32 -3.26 8.85 5.03
C LEU A 32 -2.66 8.33 6.34
N GLN A 33 -1.34 8.20 6.39
CA GLN A 33 -0.65 7.76 7.61
C GLN A 33 -0.90 8.72 8.77
N ASP A 34 -0.84 10.03 8.52
CA ASP A 34 -1.07 11.05 9.54
C ASP A 34 -2.54 11.08 9.99
N TRP A 35 -3.46 10.96 9.04
CA TRP A 35 -4.89 10.84 9.31
C TRP A 35 -5.22 9.60 10.16
N VAL A 36 -4.65 8.44 9.84
CA VAL A 36 -4.82 7.20 10.62
C VAL A 36 -4.34 7.38 12.06
N LYS A 37 -3.22 8.08 12.28
CA LYS A 37 -2.71 8.36 13.62
C LYS A 37 -3.62 9.29 14.41
N THR A 38 -4.13 10.35 13.78
CA THR A 38 -4.91 11.38 14.46
C THR A 38 -6.34 10.93 14.75
N THR A 39 -6.96 10.19 13.84
CA THR A 39 -8.31 9.64 14.00
C THR A 39 -8.35 8.34 14.81
N GLY A 40 -7.24 7.60 14.79
CA GLY A 40 -7.17 6.28 15.40
C GLY A 40 -7.79 5.15 14.61
N GLU A 41 -8.10 5.41 13.35
CA GLU A 41 -8.68 4.45 12.43
C GLU A 41 -7.73 3.28 12.14
N ARG A 42 -8.28 2.19 11.59
CA ARG A 42 -7.53 0.95 11.38
C ARG A 42 -7.74 0.46 9.96
N ILE A 43 -6.63 0.31 9.23
CA ILE A 43 -6.65 -0.11 7.84
C ILE A 43 -5.93 -1.44 7.70
N ILE A 44 -6.59 -2.41 7.07
CA ILE A 44 -6.01 -3.69 6.71
C ILE A 44 -6.00 -3.79 5.18
N ILE A 45 -4.83 -4.11 4.61
CA ILE A 45 -4.65 -4.25 3.17
C ILE A 45 -4.25 -5.69 2.88
N ALA A 46 -5.18 -6.46 2.30
CA ALA A 46 -4.94 -7.83 1.89
C ALA A 46 -4.53 -7.88 0.41
N LEU A 47 -3.33 -8.36 0.12
CA LEU A 47 -2.81 -8.47 -1.25
C LEU A 47 -2.84 -9.94 -1.72
N GLY A 48 -3.86 -10.28 -2.50
CA GLY A 48 -3.99 -11.58 -3.16
C GLY A 48 -3.38 -11.62 -4.57
N GLY A 49 -3.29 -12.82 -5.15
CA GLY A 49 -2.91 -13.02 -6.56
C GLY A 49 -1.93 -14.16 -6.78
N ARG A 50 -1.70 -14.53 -8.05
CA ARG A 50 -0.82 -15.63 -8.46
C ARG A 50 0.66 -15.33 -8.17
N ALA A 51 1.51 -16.37 -8.22
CA ALA A 51 2.96 -16.20 -8.23
C ALA A 51 3.37 -15.24 -9.36
N ALA A 52 4.40 -14.42 -9.13
CA ALA A 52 4.89 -13.39 -10.05
C ALA A 52 3.91 -12.25 -10.42
N ALA A 53 2.73 -12.14 -9.78
CA ALA A 53 1.78 -11.04 -10.03
C ALA A 53 2.28 -9.64 -9.58
N GLY A 54 3.53 -9.50 -9.11
CA GLY A 54 4.10 -8.21 -8.72
C GLY A 54 3.74 -7.70 -7.32
N LYS A 55 3.11 -8.52 -6.47
CA LYS A 55 2.74 -8.15 -5.09
C LYS A 55 3.89 -7.57 -4.27
N GLY A 56 5.09 -8.17 -4.36
CA GLY A 56 6.28 -7.66 -3.65
C GLY A 56 6.72 -6.27 -4.13
N GLY A 57 6.59 -5.99 -5.43
CA GLY A 57 6.87 -4.67 -5.99
C GLY A 57 5.87 -3.62 -5.50
N LEU A 58 4.59 -3.99 -5.40
CA LEU A 58 3.55 -3.12 -4.85
C LEU A 58 3.78 -2.84 -3.36
N ILE A 59 4.07 -3.86 -2.55
CA ILE A 59 4.40 -3.69 -1.12
C ILE A 59 5.58 -2.73 -0.98
N LYS A 60 6.68 -2.99 -1.68
CA LYS A 60 7.89 -2.15 -1.64
C LYS A 60 7.58 -0.71 -2.08
N ALA A 61 6.74 -0.54 -3.08
CA ALA A 61 6.30 0.76 -3.55
C ALA A 61 5.49 1.51 -2.48
N MET A 62 4.53 0.86 -1.82
CA MET A 62 3.72 1.48 -0.77
C MET A 62 4.54 1.81 0.48
N THR A 63 5.46 0.94 0.87
CA THR A 63 6.26 1.12 2.09
C THR A 63 7.50 2.00 1.91
N ALA A 64 7.74 2.55 0.72
CA ALA A 64 8.97 3.27 0.40
C ALA A 64 9.16 4.58 1.18
N ARG A 65 8.07 5.29 1.50
CA ARG A 65 8.11 6.63 2.13
C ARG A 65 7.29 6.75 3.41
N VAL A 66 6.62 5.69 3.83
CA VAL A 66 5.83 5.64 5.06
C VAL A 66 6.63 5.04 6.21
N SER A 67 6.27 5.40 7.44
CA SER A 67 6.94 4.93 8.65
C SER A 67 6.56 3.48 8.96
N PRO A 68 7.55 2.59 9.24
CA PRO A 68 7.29 1.19 9.59
C PRO A 68 6.58 1.03 10.94
N ARG A 69 6.50 2.10 11.75
CA ARG A 69 5.74 2.10 13.01
C ARG A 69 4.22 2.10 12.79
N VAL A 70 3.78 2.58 11.63
CA VAL A 70 2.35 2.69 11.27
C VAL A 70 1.99 1.63 10.24
N PHE A 71 2.81 1.51 9.20
CA PHE A 71 2.63 0.51 8.16
C PHE A 71 3.43 -0.75 8.51
N ARG A 72 2.72 -1.77 9.02
CA ARG A 72 3.29 -3.10 9.25
C ARG A 72 2.99 -3.99 8.06
N VAL A 73 4.04 -4.57 7.45
CA VAL A 73 3.90 -5.63 6.46
C VAL A 73 3.94 -6.97 7.16
N VAL A 74 2.98 -7.83 6.89
CA VAL A 74 2.92 -9.19 7.43
C VAL A 74 2.94 -10.17 6.26
N ALA A 75 3.97 -11.02 6.23
CA ALA A 75 4.08 -12.14 5.31
C ALA A 75 4.03 -13.43 6.13
N LEU A 76 2.87 -14.08 6.14
CA LEU A 76 2.66 -15.31 6.89
C LEU A 76 3.29 -16.52 6.15
N PRO A 77 4.12 -17.34 6.83
CA PRO A 77 4.66 -18.57 6.24
C PRO A 77 3.57 -19.65 6.09
N ALA A 78 3.94 -20.84 5.63
CA ALA A 78 3.04 -21.99 5.67
C ALA A 78 2.53 -22.24 7.11
N PRO A 79 1.27 -22.67 7.30
CA PRO A 79 0.72 -22.93 8.63
C PRO A 79 1.46 -24.09 9.30
N SER A 80 1.80 -23.91 10.58
CA SER A 80 2.32 -24.98 11.44
C SER A 80 1.26 -26.04 11.73
N ASP A 81 1.67 -27.23 12.19
CA ASP A 81 0.73 -28.34 12.45
C ASP A 81 -0.35 -27.98 13.48
N ARG A 82 0.02 -27.21 14.51
CA ARG A 82 -0.94 -26.66 15.49
C ARG A 82 -1.92 -25.65 14.89
N GLN A 83 -1.48 -24.87 13.89
CA GLN A 83 -2.36 -23.90 13.22
C GLN A 83 -3.30 -24.58 12.22
N LYS A 84 -2.96 -25.75 11.69
CA LYS A 84 -3.85 -26.53 10.82
C LYS A 84 -5.05 -27.10 11.59
N THR A 85 -4.87 -27.41 12.88
CA THR A 85 -5.93 -27.92 13.75
C THR A 85 -6.74 -26.82 14.43
N SER A 86 -6.28 -25.58 14.38
CA SER A 86 -6.98 -24.44 14.95
C SER A 86 -7.86 -23.72 13.93
N MET A 87 -8.66 -22.75 14.39
CA MET A 87 -9.46 -21.91 13.51
C MET A 87 -8.56 -21.16 12.52
N TYR A 88 -8.82 -21.33 11.23
CA TYR A 88 -8.02 -20.73 10.15
C TYR A 88 -7.82 -19.22 10.30
N MET A 89 -8.83 -18.50 10.79
CA MET A 89 -8.79 -17.05 10.95
C MET A 89 -7.88 -16.58 12.10
N GLN A 90 -7.65 -17.43 13.11
CA GLN A 90 -6.93 -17.06 14.34
C GLN A 90 -5.53 -16.51 14.02
N ARG A 91 -4.79 -17.15 13.12
CA ARG A 91 -3.46 -16.71 12.69
C ARG A 91 -3.44 -15.33 12.01
N TYR A 92 -4.56 -14.88 11.44
CA TYR A 92 -4.66 -13.58 10.78
C TYR A 92 -5.04 -12.50 11.78
N ILE A 93 -5.98 -12.79 12.69
CA ILE A 93 -6.46 -11.86 13.72
C ILE A 93 -5.32 -11.43 14.65
N GLU A 94 -4.37 -12.32 14.96
CA GLU A 94 -3.17 -12.00 15.74
C GLU A 94 -2.33 -10.85 15.14
N HIS A 95 -2.48 -10.59 13.84
CA HIS A 95 -1.77 -9.53 13.14
C HIS A 95 -2.60 -8.27 12.91
N PHE A 96 -3.87 -8.26 13.34
CA PHE A 96 -4.70 -7.09 13.17
C PHE A 96 -4.15 -5.94 14.03
N PRO A 97 -4.28 -4.69 13.56
CA PRO A 97 -3.89 -3.55 14.36
C PRO A 97 -4.66 -3.57 15.68
N ALA A 98 -3.95 -3.82 16.77
CA ALA A 98 -4.50 -3.70 18.11
C ALA A 98 -4.93 -2.24 18.32
N ALA A 99 -5.95 -2.02 19.15
CA ALA A 99 -6.26 -0.68 19.62
C ALA A 99 -4.98 -0.08 20.21
N TRP A 100 -4.45 0.96 19.58
CA TRP A 100 -3.43 1.75 20.22
C TRP A 100 -4.08 2.32 21.48
N ARG A 101 -3.44 2.00 22.61
CA ARG A 101 -3.85 2.34 23.96
C ARG A 101 -4.34 3.80 23.99
N ARG A 102 -5.63 4.01 24.27
CA ARG A 102 -6.09 5.28 24.86
C ARG A 102 -5.39 5.38 26.22
N LEU A 103 -4.35 6.20 26.31
CA LEU A 103 -4.00 6.91 27.53
C LEU A 103 -4.31 8.38 27.27
#